data_AF-A0A2V4N926-F1
#
_entry.id   AF-A0A2V4N926-F1
#
_cell.length_a   1.000
_cell.length_b   1.000
_cell.length_c   1.000
_cell.angle_alpha   90.00
_cell.angle_beta   90.00
_cell.angle_gamma   90.00
#
_symmetry.space_group_name_H-M   'P 1'
#
loop_
_entity.id
_entity.type
_entity.pdbx_description
1 polymer ?
#
loop_
_entity_poly.entity_id
_entity_poly.type
_entity_poly.pdbx_seq_one_letter_code
_entity_poly.pdbx_strand_id
1 'polypeptide(L)'
;MLIPRHRHALPTLVLAATLCGLTAGCGSSDDGSFDAQPATPSPTCLQHQQQAPGHRYTGGEESDPMSVLTMMRFYTANGTRAYCDGKPATATDRQWTQLYRTLGGDPTHLAGNP
;
A
#
# COMPACT_ATOMS: atom_id res chain seq x y z
N MET A 1 11.59 75.80 17.46
CA MET A 1 11.41 75.11 18.76
C MET A 1 10.90 73.70 18.49
N LEU A 2 11.42 72.70 19.22
CA LEU A 2 10.89 71.34 19.44
C LEU A 2 10.51 70.45 18.22
N ILE A 3 11.31 69.40 18.06
CA ILE A 3 10.97 68.13 17.39
C ILE A 3 10.19 67.26 18.38
N PRO A 4 9.22 66.44 17.91
CA PRO A 4 9.10 65.07 18.42
C PRO A 4 9.19 64.03 17.29
N ARG A 5 10.21 63.16 17.36
CA ARG A 5 10.31 61.95 16.54
C ARG A 5 9.52 60.84 17.24
N HIS A 6 8.35 60.47 16.72
CA HIS A 6 7.65 59.27 17.18
C HIS A 6 7.91 58.08 16.27
N ARG A 7 8.99 57.36 16.60
CA ARG A 7 9.23 55.99 16.12
C ARG A 7 8.10 55.09 16.64
N HIS A 8 7.29 54.54 15.75
CA HIS A 8 6.44 53.39 16.05
C HIS A 8 6.83 52.27 15.10
N ALA A 9 7.47 51.26 15.66
CA ALA A 9 7.80 50.02 14.98
C ALA A 9 6.85 48.91 15.48
N LEU A 10 6.68 47.89 14.65
CA LEU A 10 5.95 46.62 14.92
C LEU A 10 4.41 46.73 14.97
N PRO A 11 3.67 45.62 14.73
CA PRO A 11 4.14 44.27 14.46
C PRO A 11 3.67 43.65 13.12
N THR A 12 4.29 42.52 12.80
CA THR A 12 3.96 41.56 11.74
C THR A 12 2.49 41.13 11.79
N LEU A 13 1.80 41.11 10.66
CA LEU A 13 0.47 40.50 10.52
C LEU A 13 0.55 39.36 9.50
N VAL A 14 0.84 38.16 10.01
CA VAL A 14 0.76 36.91 9.24
C VAL A 14 -0.71 36.60 9.03
N LEU A 15 -1.18 36.57 7.78
CA LEU A 15 -2.49 36.05 7.45
C LEU A 15 -2.35 34.91 6.44
N ALA A 16 -2.76 33.72 6.86
CA ALA A 16 -2.72 32.52 6.05
C ALA A 16 -3.76 32.57 4.93
N ALA A 17 -3.37 32.12 3.74
CA ALA A 17 -4.27 31.80 2.63
C ALA A 17 -4.01 30.35 2.17
N THR A 18 -4.27 29.40 3.06
CA THR A 18 -4.49 28.00 2.68
C THR A 18 -5.75 27.91 1.83
N LEU A 19 -5.60 27.72 0.52
CA LEU A 19 -6.67 27.21 -0.33
C LEU A 19 -6.31 25.84 -0.89
N CYS A 20 -7.21 24.89 -0.65
CA CYS A 20 -7.06 23.49 -1.03
C CYS A 20 -7.07 23.33 -2.56
N GLY A 21 -5.91 23.01 -3.13
CA GLY A 21 -5.80 22.39 -4.44
C GLY A 21 -6.16 20.91 -4.40
N LEU A 22 -7.35 20.55 -3.90
CA LEU A 22 -7.89 19.20 -4.02
C LEU A 22 -8.38 19.00 -5.46
N THR A 23 -7.44 18.74 -6.37
CA THR A 23 -7.79 18.19 -7.68
C THR A 23 -8.36 16.81 -7.46
N ALA A 24 -9.69 16.71 -7.46
CA ALA A 24 -10.41 15.45 -7.50
C ALA A 24 -10.08 14.75 -8.82
N GLY A 25 -9.02 13.95 -8.81
CA GLY A 25 -8.68 13.07 -9.91
C GLY A 25 -9.78 12.03 -10.05
N CYS A 26 -10.69 12.24 -10.99
CA CYS A 26 -11.61 11.21 -11.47
C CYS A 26 -10.82 10.20 -12.32
N GLY A 27 -9.84 9.56 -11.69
CA GLY A 27 -9.15 8.40 -12.24
C GLY A 27 -9.98 7.16 -11.95
N SER A 28 -10.25 6.37 -12.98
CA SER A 28 -10.45 4.94 -12.78
C SER A 28 -9.14 4.40 -12.21
N SER A 29 -9.04 4.36 -10.89
CA SER A 29 -7.87 3.79 -10.22
C SER A 29 -7.79 2.31 -10.60
N ASP A 30 -6.73 1.91 -11.30
CA ASP A 30 -6.40 0.50 -11.50
C ASP A 30 -6.07 -0.10 -10.12
N ASP A 31 -7.12 -0.57 -9.43
CA ASP A 31 -7.05 -0.94 -8.04
C ASP A 31 -6.25 -2.24 -7.87
N GLY A 32 -5.16 -2.11 -7.12
CA GLY A 32 -4.03 -3.04 -7.16
C GLY A 32 -4.42 -4.51 -7.00
N SER A 33 -4.06 -5.32 -7.99
CA SER A 33 -4.44 -6.72 -8.08
C SER A 33 -3.37 -7.66 -7.54
N PHE A 34 -3.82 -8.66 -6.80
CA PHE A 34 -3.03 -9.86 -6.55
C PHE A 34 -3.02 -10.75 -7.82
N ASP A 35 -1.84 -11.18 -8.26
CA ASP A 35 -1.67 -12.28 -9.21
C ASP A 35 -1.55 -13.60 -8.43
N ALA A 36 -2.62 -14.39 -8.44
CA ALA A 36 -2.67 -15.73 -7.85
C ALA A 36 -2.14 -16.84 -8.79
N GLN A 37 -1.48 -16.48 -9.89
CA GLN A 37 -0.93 -17.37 -10.91
C GLN A 37 -1.96 -18.43 -11.40
N PRO A 38 -3.18 -18.02 -11.82
CA PRO A 38 -4.32 -18.93 -11.98
C PRO A 38 -4.14 -20.02 -13.04
N ALA A 39 -3.27 -19.81 -14.04
CA ALA A 39 -2.91 -20.83 -15.02
C ALA A 39 -2.12 -22.01 -14.42
N THR A 40 -1.56 -21.84 -13.22
CA THR A 40 -0.71 -22.81 -12.53
C THR A 40 -1.06 -22.84 -11.03
N PRO A 41 -2.08 -23.61 -10.59
CA PRO A 41 -2.52 -23.62 -9.19
C PRO A 41 -1.45 -24.05 -8.16
N SER A 42 -0.47 -24.83 -8.60
CA SER A 42 0.71 -25.26 -7.83
C SER A 42 2.00 -24.83 -8.55
N PRO A 43 2.34 -23.52 -8.63
CA PRO A 43 3.24 -22.96 -9.65
C PRO A 43 4.75 -23.26 -9.55
N THR A 44 5.20 -24.14 -8.64
CA THR A 44 6.61 -24.50 -8.30
C THR A 44 7.52 -23.36 -7.81
N CYS A 45 7.42 -22.15 -8.36
CA CYS A 45 8.02 -20.90 -7.88
C CYS A 45 6.96 -19.77 -7.85
N LEU A 46 7.27 -18.64 -7.20
CA LEU A 46 6.40 -17.46 -7.14
C LEU A 46 6.76 -16.41 -8.20
N GLN A 47 5.76 -15.83 -8.84
CA GLN A 47 5.93 -14.59 -9.61
C GLN A 47 5.90 -13.38 -8.67
N HIS A 48 6.72 -12.38 -8.95
CA HIS A 48 6.68 -11.09 -8.25
C HIS A 48 5.37 -10.35 -8.54
N GLN A 49 4.76 -9.82 -7.48
CA GLN A 49 3.57 -8.98 -7.57
C GLN A 49 3.93 -7.62 -8.19
N GLN A 50 3.21 -7.24 -9.25
CA GLN A 50 3.49 -6.01 -10.00
C GLN A 50 2.81 -4.77 -9.40
N GLN A 51 1.79 -4.96 -8.57
CA GLN A 51 0.94 -3.91 -8.01
C GLN A 51 0.85 -4.06 -6.49
N ALA A 52 0.78 -2.95 -5.76
CA ALA A 52 0.50 -2.94 -4.32
C ALA A 52 -0.91 -3.46 -4.02
N PRO A 53 -1.26 -3.81 -2.76
CA PRO A 53 -2.62 -4.15 -2.40
C PRO A 53 -3.62 -3.00 -2.62
N GLY A 54 -4.68 -3.27 -3.39
CA GLY A 54 -5.79 -2.34 -3.64
C GLY A 54 -6.83 -2.24 -2.52
N HIS A 55 -7.77 -1.30 -2.66
CA HIS A 55 -8.92 -1.10 -1.77
C HIS A 55 -9.73 -2.38 -1.59
N ARG A 56 -9.92 -3.17 -2.65
CA ARG A 56 -10.65 -4.46 -2.56
C ARG A 56 -10.01 -5.51 -1.64
N TYR A 57 -8.80 -5.26 -1.14
CA TYR A 57 -8.14 -6.09 -0.12
C TYR A 57 -7.88 -5.36 1.21
N THR A 58 -8.02 -4.03 1.24
CA THR A 58 -7.58 -3.16 2.34
C THR A 58 -8.71 -2.30 2.93
N GLY A 59 -9.88 -2.23 2.28
CA GLY A 59 -11.05 -1.44 2.67
C GLY A 59 -11.82 -1.97 3.90
N GLY A 60 -11.26 -2.90 4.66
CA GLY A 60 -11.92 -3.49 5.83
C GLY A 60 -13.22 -4.19 5.44
N GLU A 61 -14.36 -3.74 5.97
CA GLU A 61 -15.70 -4.25 5.66
C GLU A 61 -16.12 -4.03 4.19
N GLU A 62 -15.47 -3.09 3.47
CA GLU A 62 -15.69 -2.85 2.04
C GLU A 62 -14.82 -3.71 1.11
N SER A 63 -13.94 -4.55 1.66
CA SER A 63 -13.07 -5.43 0.86
C SER A 63 -13.89 -6.47 0.09
N ASP A 64 -13.44 -6.89 -1.10
CA ASP A 64 -14.03 -8.03 -1.80
C ASP A 64 -13.60 -9.34 -1.11
N PRO A 65 -14.54 -10.09 -0.50
CA PRO A 65 -14.20 -11.32 0.21
C PRO A 65 -13.60 -12.38 -0.72
N MET A 66 -13.96 -12.40 -2.01
CA MET A 66 -13.46 -13.39 -2.96
C MET A 66 -12.01 -13.11 -3.37
N SER A 67 -11.65 -11.85 -3.62
CA SER A 67 -10.26 -11.42 -3.81
C SER A 67 -9.40 -11.73 -2.58
N VAL A 68 -9.88 -11.39 -1.38
CA VAL A 68 -9.18 -11.68 -0.12
C VAL A 68 -8.99 -13.19 0.08
N LEU A 69 -10.03 -14.00 0.00
CA LEU A 69 -9.94 -15.46 0.18
C LEU A 69 -9.03 -16.13 -0.87
N THR A 70 -9.00 -15.61 -2.10
CA THR A 70 -8.11 -16.09 -3.15
C THR A 70 -6.64 -15.85 -2.79
N MET A 71 -6.30 -14.63 -2.34
CA MET A 71 -4.95 -14.30 -1.87
C MET A 71 -4.56 -15.13 -0.63
N MET A 72 -5.45 -15.25 0.36
CA MET A 72 -5.22 -16.05 1.56
C MET A 72 -4.94 -17.53 1.22
N ARG A 73 -5.78 -18.14 0.39
CA ARG A 73 -5.61 -19.53 -0.06
C ARG A 73 -4.30 -19.73 -0.83
N PHE A 74 -3.92 -18.77 -1.68
CA PHE A 74 -2.70 -18.86 -2.46
C PHE A 74 -1.45 -18.87 -1.56
N TYR A 75 -1.35 -17.93 -0.61
CA TYR A 75 -0.20 -17.89 0.31
C TYR A 75 -0.14 -19.12 1.21
N THR A 76 -1.27 -19.57 1.77
CA THR A 76 -1.33 -20.81 2.57
C THR A 76 -0.82 -22.04 1.81
N ALA A 77 -1.05 -22.13 0.50
CA ALA A 77 -0.63 -23.27 -0.33
C ALA A 77 0.78 -23.14 -0.94
N ASN A 78 1.25 -21.92 -1.22
CA ASN A 78 2.40 -21.67 -2.08
C ASN A 78 3.46 -20.69 -1.51
N GLY A 79 3.15 -19.96 -0.43
CA GLY A 79 3.93 -18.80 0.01
C GLY A 79 5.35 -19.07 0.53
N THR A 80 5.69 -20.33 0.81
CA THR A 80 7.04 -20.77 1.21
C THR A 80 7.98 -20.98 0.03
N ARG A 81 7.50 -20.86 -1.21
CA ARG A 81 8.32 -21.06 -2.42
C ARG A 81 9.19 -19.85 -2.73
N ALA A 82 10.35 -20.11 -3.32
CA ALA A 82 11.22 -19.08 -3.86
C ALA A 82 10.60 -18.38 -5.08
N TYR A 83 11.01 -17.14 -5.35
CA TYR A 83 10.65 -16.43 -6.58
C TYR A 83 11.30 -17.07 -7.81
N CYS A 84 10.62 -17.00 -8.95
CA CYS A 84 11.03 -17.69 -10.17
C CYS A 84 12.36 -17.19 -10.77
N ASP A 85 12.82 -15.99 -10.40
CA ASP A 85 14.12 -15.44 -10.81
C ASP A 85 15.22 -15.65 -9.75
N GLY A 86 14.91 -16.36 -8.65
CA GLY A 86 15.81 -16.63 -7.53
C GLY A 86 16.09 -15.44 -6.62
N LYS A 87 15.46 -14.27 -6.81
CA LYS A 87 15.70 -13.08 -5.99
C LYS A 87 14.86 -13.08 -4.70
N PRO A 88 15.24 -12.26 -3.70
CA PRO A 88 14.40 -11.98 -2.53
C PRO A 88 13.08 -11.29 -2.92
N ALA A 89 12.11 -11.30 -2.00
CA ALA A 89 10.88 -10.54 -2.13
C ALA A 89 11.13 -9.05 -2.43
N THR A 90 10.36 -8.48 -3.34
CA THR A 90 10.35 -7.04 -3.62
C THR A 90 9.63 -6.26 -2.51
N ALA A 91 9.66 -4.93 -2.58
CA ALA A 91 8.85 -4.11 -1.69
C ALA A 91 7.34 -4.37 -1.85
N THR A 92 6.89 -4.63 -3.08
CA THR A 92 5.49 -4.95 -3.40
C THR A 92 5.08 -6.29 -2.81
N ASP A 93 5.91 -7.33 -2.99
CA ASP A 93 5.64 -8.66 -2.40
C ASP A 93 5.52 -8.59 -0.87
N ARG A 94 6.37 -7.78 -0.22
CA ARG A 94 6.32 -7.59 1.25
C ARG A 94 5.04 -6.90 1.72
N GLN A 95 4.42 -6.05 0.91
CA GLN A 95 3.12 -5.46 1.25
C GLN A 95 2.01 -6.52 1.24
N TRP A 96 2.03 -7.43 0.26
CA TRP A 96 1.11 -8.56 0.19
C TRP A 96 1.29 -9.57 1.32
N THR A 97 2.54 -9.95 1.65
CA THR A 97 2.79 -10.85 2.78
C THR A 97 2.56 -10.18 4.14
N GLN A 98 2.72 -8.86 4.24
CA GLN A 98 2.26 -8.10 5.41
C GLN A 98 0.74 -8.13 5.52
N LEU A 99 0.02 -7.87 4.43
CA LEU A 99 -1.44 -7.90 4.42
C LEU A 99 -1.98 -9.28 4.81
N TYR A 100 -1.43 -10.37 4.24
CA TYR A 100 -1.76 -11.75 4.62
C TYR A 100 -1.66 -11.97 6.13
N ARG A 101 -0.55 -11.54 6.76
CA ARG A 101 -0.37 -11.62 8.23
C ARG A 101 -1.38 -10.75 9.00
N THR A 102 -1.63 -9.53 8.54
CA THR A 102 -2.60 -8.60 9.16
C THR A 102 -4.02 -9.18 9.12
N LEU A 103 -4.38 -9.92 8.06
CA LEU A 103 -5.66 -10.63 7.90
C LEU A 103 -5.71 -11.98 8.64
N GLY A 104 -4.75 -12.27 9.52
CA GLY A 104 -4.71 -13.49 10.34
C GLY A 104 -4.07 -14.71 9.67
N GLY A 105 -3.36 -14.53 8.56
CA GLY A 105 -2.61 -15.59 7.89
C GLY A 105 -1.39 -16.04 8.70
N ASP A 106 -1.18 -17.35 8.80
CA ASP A 106 -0.08 -17.93 9.58
C ASP A 106 1.28 -17.67 8.90
N PRO A 107 2.22 -16.96 9.55
CA PRO A 107 3.51 -16.61 8.95
C PRO A 107 4.38 -17.83 8.58
N THR A 108 4.10 -19.03 9.08
CA THR A 108 4.79 -20.27 8.67
C THR A 108 4.50 -20.68 7.22
N HIS A 109 3.44 -20.15 6.61
CA HIS A 109 3.15 -20.31 5.18
C HIS A 109 3.92 -19.34 4.28
N LEU A 110 4.76 -18.47 4.84
CA LEU A 110 5.58 -17.51 4.08
C LEU A 110 7.06 -17.93 4.09
N ALA A 111 7.76 -17.66 2.98
CA ALA A 111 9.20 -17.84 2.90
C ALA A 111 9.90 -16.94 3.94
N GLY A 112 10.78 -17.53 4.75
CA GLY A 112 11.39 -16.88 5.90
C GLY A 112 12.52 -15.89 5.56
N ASN A 113 12.17 -14.66 5.19
CA ASN A 113 12.74 -13.44 5.80
C ASN A 113 11.96 -12.18 5.37
N PRO A 114 11.83 -11.17 6.26
CA PRO A 114 11.25 -9.86 5.93
C PRO A 114 12.20 -8.97 5.11
#